data_AF-A0A7K2TET4-F1
#
_entry.id   AF-A0A7K2TET4-F1
#
_cell.length_a   1.000
_cell.length_b   1.000
_cell.length_c   1.000
_cell.angle_alpha   90.00
_cell.angle_beta   90.00
_cell.angle_gamma   90.00
#
_symmetry.space_group_name_H-M   'P 1'
#
loop_
_entity.id
_entity.type
_entity.pdbx_description
1 polymer ?
#
loop_
_entity_poly.entity_id
_entity_poly.type
_entity_poly.pdbx_seq_one_letter_code
_entity_poly.pdbx_strand_id
1 'polypeptide(L)'
;MSTATTELRRFLTITGRRFKTGQSAPEMFSPAVDKAWHEQLGTPAYEALCLETAGQPIRHVANNGHGPIAWVAAYEEAYGPLPEIWFTDADGNLDQEAVAHYRETGTVVAEWDCGPAGGDGDDVAPDQPETARR
;
A
#
# COMPACT_ATOMS: atom_id res chain seq x y z
N MET A 1 -13.71 6.08 -12.19
CA MET A 1 -12.68 5.62 -11.23
C MET A 1 -11.81 4.61 -11.96
N SER A 2 -10.48 4.75 -11.91
CA SER A 2 -9.57 3.80 -12.60
C SER A 2 -9.47 2.49 -11.82
N THR A 3 -9.00 1.42 -12.48
CA THR A 3 -8.74 0.14 -11.82
C THR A 3 -7.74 0.32 -10.67
N ALA A 4 -6.68 1.10 -10.86
CA ALA A 4 -5.70 1.39 -9.81
C ALA A 4 -6.32 2.07 -8.58
N THR A 5 -7.22 3.05 -8.77
CA THR A 5 -7.93 3.68 -7.65
C THR A 5 -8.85 2.69 -6.93
N THR A 6 -9.52 1.78 -7.65
CA THR A 6 -10.33 0.72 -7.03
C THR A 6 -9.47 -0.24 -6.20
N GLU A 7 -8.30 -0.64 -6.71
CA GLU A 7 -7.39 -1.51 -5.99
C GLU A 7 -6.74 -0.85 -4.78
N LEU A 8 -6.41 0.45 -4.87
CA LEU A 8 -5.97 1.22 -3.72
C LEU A 8 -7.00 1.19 -2.58
N ARG A 9 -8.29 1.32 -2.89
CA ARG A 9 -9.36 1.25 -1.88
C ARG A 9 -9.36 -0.11 -1.18
N ARG A 10 -9.22 -1.20 -1.94
CA ARG A 10 -9.13 -2.57 -1.39
C ARG A 10 -7.89 -2.76 -0.52
N PHE A 11 -6.75 -2.24 -0.97
CA PHE A 11 -5.49 -2.25 -0.21
C PHE A 11 -5.62 -1.53 1.13
N LEU A 12 -6.22 -0.33 1.15
CA LEU A 12 -6.44 0.42 2.39
C LEU A 12 -7.46 -0.29 3.31
N THR A 13 -8.46 -0.98 2.76
CA THR A 13 -9.35 -1.83 3.56
C THR A 13 -8.61 -2.99 4.22
N ILE A 14 -7.72 -3.68 3.49
CA ILE A 14 -6.87 -4.74 4.06
C ILE A 14 -5.92 -4.17 5.12
N THR A 15 -5.34 -2.99 4.86
CA THR A 15 -4.49 -2.27 5.80
C THR A 15 -5.20 -2.03 7.13
N GLY A 16 -6.42 -1.46 7.10
CA GLY A 16 -7.20 -1.22 8.31
C GLY A 16 -7.54 -2.50 9.07
N ARG A 17 -7.88 -3.58 8.36
CA ARG A 17 -8.12 -4.90 8.98
C ARG A 17 -6.88 -5.42 9.69
N ARG A 18 -5.72 -5.37 9.05
CA ARG A 18 -4.43 -5.82 9.62
C ARG A 18 -4.04 -5.03 10.85
N PHE A 19 -4.13 -3.70 10.81
CA PHE A 19 -3.85 -2.87 11.98
C PHE A 19 -4.81 -3.17 13.13
N LYS A 20 -6.09 -3.38 12.86
CA LYS A 20 -7.08 -3.75 13.90
C LYS A 20 -6.77 -5.08 14.58
N THR A 21 -6.14 -6.02 13.88
CA THR A 21 -5.76 -7.35 14.40
C THR A 21 -4.31 -7.42 14.88
N GLY A 22 -3.58 -6.31 14.90
CA GLY A 22 -2.18 -6.26 15.32
C GLY A 22 -1.20 -6.91 14.34
N GLN A 23 -1.61 -7.15 13.10
CA GLN A 23 -0.74 -7.64 12.04
C GLN A 23 0.13 -6.50 11.47
N SER A 24 1.25 -6.87 10.84
CA SER A 24 2.13 -5.93 10.17
C SER A 24 1.43 -5.22 9.00
N ALA A 25 1.93 -4.02 8.66
CA ALA A 25 1.52 -3.29 7.48
C ALA A 25 1.62 -4.17 6.21
N PRO A 26 0.63 -4.13 5.31
CA PRO A 26 0.74 -4.80 4.02
C PRO A 26 1.79 -4.14 3.10
N GLU A 27 2.44 -4.97 2.30
CA GLU A 27 3.49 -4.58 1.35
C GLU A 27 2.86 -3.97 0.08
N MET A 28 3.24 -2.74 -0.30
CA MET A 28 2.76 -2.09 -1.54
C MET A 28 3.71 -2.43 -2.69
N PHE A 29 3.42 -3.51 -3.42
CA PHE A 29 4.32 -4.01 -4.48
C PHE A 29 3.94 -3.60 -5.90
N SER A 30 2.82 -2.90 -6.09
CA SER A 30 2.33 -2.50 -7.41
C SER A 30 2.67 -1.03 -7.69
N PRO A 31 3.59 -0.73 -8.61
CA PRO A 31 3.89 0.66 -8.97
C PRO A 31 2.69 1.40 -9.56
N ALA A 32 1.77 0.71 -10.26
CA ALA A 32 0.55 1.32 -10.76
C ALA A 32 -0.42 1.75 -9.65
N VAL A 33 -0.62 0.90 -8.64
CA VAL A 33 -1.48 1.22 -7.48
C VAL A 33 -0.79 2.26 -6.58
N ASP A 34 0.52 2.14 -6.40
CA ASP A 34 1.32 3.10 -5.65
C ASP A 34 1.29 4.50 -6.27
N LYS A 35 1.41 4.62 -7.59
CA LYS A 35 1.23 5.89 -8.31
C LYS A 35 -0.14 6.51 -8.02
N ALA A 36 -1.20 5.71 -8.08
CA ALA A 36 -2.56 6.17 -7.77
C ALA A 36 -2.73 6.57 -6.28
N TRP A 37 -1.92 6.00 -5.40
CA TRP A 37 -1.86 6.40 -3.99
C TRP A 37 -1.17 7.74 -3.83
N HIS A 38 0.03 7.89 -4.40
CA HIS A 38 0.82 9.13 -4.39
C HIS A 38 0.04 10.34 -4.93
N GLU A 39 -0.75 10.14 -5.99
CA GLU A 39 -1.61 11.19 -6.57
C GLU A 39 -2.67 11.72 -5.59
N GLN A 40 -3.01 10.97 -4.54
CA GLN A 40 -4.04 11.38 -3.56
C GLN A 40 -3.44 11.90 -2.25
N LEU A 41 -2.16 11.64 -1.95
CA LEU A 41 -1.55 12.03 -0.68
C LEU A 41 -1.66 13.54 -0.41
N GLY A 42 -1.91 13.89 0.85
CA GLY A 42 -2.04 15.29 1.28
C GLY A 42 -3.34 15.98 0.85
N THR A 43 -4.29 15.24 0.26
CA THR A 43 -5.60 15.79 -0.11
C THR A 43 -6.67 15.45 0.94
N PRO A 44 -7.69 16.30 1.15
CA PRO A 44 -8.85 15.95 1.99
C PRO A 44 -9.59 14.70 1.49
N ALA A 45 -9.54 14.43 0.19
CA ALA A 45 -10.12 13.23 -0.39
C ALA A 45 -9.44 11.96 0.11
N TYR A 46 -8.12 12.00 0.31
CA TYR A 46 -7.37 10.88 0.85
C TYR A 46 -7.66 10.64 2.34
N GLU A 47 -7.82 11.69 3.13
CA GLU A 47 -8.24 11.57 4.54
C GLU A 47 -9.62 10.90 4.65
N ALA A 48 -10.59 11.38 3.86
CA ALA A 48 -11.92 10.79 3.80
C ALA A 48 -11.88 9.33 3.33
N LEU A 49 -11.05 9.04 2.32
CA LEU A 49 -10.82 7.69 1.82
C LEU A 49 -10.28 6.77 2.92
N CYS A 50 -9.25 7.18 3.65
CA CYS A 50 -8.68 6.39 4.75
C CYS A 50 -9.72 6.05 5.81
N LEU A 51 -10.54 7.03 6.21
CA LEU A 51 -11.62 6.82 7.16
C LEU A 51 -12.68 5.86 6.61
N GLU A 52 -13.05 5.99 5.33
CA GLU A 52 -14.03 5.13 4.68
C GLU A 52 -13.55 3.67 4.59
N THR A 53 -12.30 3.44 4.18
CA THR A 53 -11.80 2.10 3.87
C THR A 53 -11.14 1.42 5.07
N ALA A 54 -10.35 2.16 5.85
CA ALA A 54 -9.52 1.63 6.93
C ALA A 54 -10.09 1.93 8.32
N GLY A 55 -11.08 2.84 8.42
CA GLY A 55 -11.67 3.27 9.70
C GLY A 55 -10.73 4.13 10.55
N GLN A 56 -9.57 4.51 10.03
CA GLN A 56 -8.54 5.29 10.72
C GLN A 56 -7.68 6.04 9.69
N PRO A 57 -6.98 7.12 10.07
CA PRO A 57 -5.96 7.73 9.23
C PRO A 57 -4.84 6.73 8.89
N ILE A 58 -4.44 6.69 7.62
CA ILE A 58 -3.31 5.87 7.14
C ILE A 58 -2.23 6.81 6.61
N ARG A 59 -1.05 6.75 7.22
CA ARG A 59 0.12 7.49 6.73
C ARG A 59 0.84 6.68 5.66
N HIS A 60 1.46 7.39 4.74
CA HIS A 60 2.41 6.81 3.79
C HIS A 60 3.82 6.96 4.36
N VAL A 61 4.61 5.88 4.34
CA VAL A 61 6.02 5.91 4.75
C VAL A 61 6.87 5.27 3.67
N ALA A 62 7.99 5.93 3.34
CA ALA A 62 9.03 5.31 2.55
C ALA A 62 9.66 4.19 3.37
N ASN A 63 9.82 3.02 2.75
CA ASN A 63 10.55 1.90 3.31
C ASN A 63 11.20 1.14 2.15
N ASN A 64 11.70 -0.07 2.37
CA ASN A 64 11.98 -0.97 1.27
C ASN A 64 11.97 -2.40 1.77
N GLY A 65 11.72 -3.32 0.85
CA GLY A 65 11.83 -4.73 1.12
C GLY A 65 11.62 -5.56 -0.12
N HIS A 66 11.88 -6.85 0.04
CA HIS A 66 11.64 -7.86 -0.95
C HIS A 66 11.22 -9.14 -0.24
N GLY A 67 10.21 -9.82 -0.78
CA GLY A 67 9.75 -11.09 -0.26
C GLY A 67 8.32 -11.43 -0.61
N PRO A 68 7.77 -12.48 0.02
CA PRO A 68 6.39 -12.88 -0.18
C PRO A 68 5.40 -11.78 0.26
N ILE A 69 4.38 -11.54 -0.56
CA ILE A 69 3.33 -10.57 -0.26
C ILE A 69 2.30 -11.22 0.64
N ALA A 70 2.36 -10.90 1.94
CA ALA A 70 1.69 -11.67 2.98
C ALA A 70 0.17 -11.49 2.98
N TRP A 71 -0.36 -10.49 2.27
CA TRP A 71 -1.79 -10.14 2.28
C TRP A 71 -2.58 -10.70 1.09
N VAL A 72 -1.92 -11.32 0.09
CA VAL A 72 -2.59 -11.83 -1.12
C VAL A 72 -3.76 -12.76 -0.77
N ALA A 73 -3.56 -13.73 0.13
CA ALA A 73 -4.62 -14.65 0.52
C ALA A 73 -5.85 -13.94 1.12
N ALA A 74 -5.63 -12.92 1.96
CA ALA A 74 -6.73 -12.14 2.56
C ALA A 74 -7.44 -11.25 1.53
N TYR A 75 -6.71 -10.79 0.50
CA TYR A 75 -7.31 -10.10 -0.64
C TYR A 75 -8.19 -11.05 -1.44
N GLU A 76 -7.68 -12.24 -1.77
CA GLU A 76 -8.40 -13.23 -2.58
C GLU A 76 -9.68 -13.71 -1.93
N GLU A 77 -9.65 -13.97 -0.62
CA GLU A 77 -10.83 -14.33 0.16
C GLU A 77 -11.92 -13.25 0.06
N ALA A 78 -11.53 -11.97 0.02
CA ALA A 78 -12.47 -10.85 0.01
C ALA A 78 -12.94 -10.43 -1.38
N TYR A 79 -12.08 -10.55 -2.41
CA TYR A 79 -12.28 -9.90 -3.71
C TYR A 79 -12.04 -10.82 -4.91
N GLY A 80 -11.58 -12.05 -4.69
CA GLY A 80 -11.12 -12.95 -5.74
C GLY A 80 -9.69 -12.67 -6.20
N PRO A 81 -9.23 -13.30 -7.30
CA PRO A 81 -7.85 -13.21 -7.77
C PRO A 81 -7.36 -11.78 -7.98
N LEU A 82 -6.06 -11.55 -7.77
CA LEU A 82 -5.44 -10.25 -8.03
C LEU A 82 -5.60 -9.87 -9.51
N PRO A 83 -6.21 -8.70 -9.82
CA PRO A 83 -6.23 -8.19 -11.18
C PRO A 83 -4.83 -7.79 -11.66
N GLU A 84 -4.65 -7.78 -12.99
CA GLU A 84 -3.36 -7.49 -13.66
C GLU A 84 -2.73 -6.15 -13.26
N ILE A 85 -3.53 -5.18 -12.81
CA ILE A 85 -3.03 -3.89 -12.33
C ILE A 85 -2.04 -4.04 -11.16
N TRP A 86 -2.16 -5.09 -10.34
CA TRP A 86 -1.20 -5.37 -9.27
C TRP A 86 0.19 -5.75 -9.79
N PHE A 87 0.30 -6.21 -11.03
CA PHE A 87 1.52 -6.60 -11.72
C PHE A 87 1.90 -5.60 -12.82
N THR A 88 1.28 -4.42 -12.82
CA THR A 88 1.51 -3.37 -13.79
C THR A 88 2.41 -2.29 -13.20
N ASP A 89 3.41 -1.85 -13.98
CA ASP A 89 4.28 -0.75 -13.59
C ASP A 89 3.57 0.63 -13.68
N ALA A 90 4.27 1.68 -13.29
CA ALA A 90 3.74 3.05 -13.25
C ALA A 90 3.44 3.64 -14.66
N ASP A 91 3.99 3.03 -15.71
CA ASP A 91 3.83 3.40 -17.12
C ASP A 91 2.76 2.56 -17.84
N GLY A 92 2.24 1.52 -17.18
CA GLY A 92 1.19 0.66 -17.72
C GLY A 92 1.70 -0.63 -18.35
N ASN A 93 2.96 -0.99 -18.19
CA ASN A 93 3.50 -2.26 -18.69
C ASN A 93 3.19 -3.38 -17.69
N LEU A 94 2.57 -4.45 -18.18
CA LEU A 94 2.24 -5.64 -17.40
C LEU A 94 3.42 -6.59 -17.34
N ASP A 95 3.81 -7.00 -16.14
CA ASP A 95 4.73 -8.12 -15.93
C ASP A 95 3.98 -9.45 -16.13
N GLN A 96 4.07 -9.98 -17.35
CA GLN A 96 3.41 -11.23 -17.71
C GLN A 96 3.99 -12.44 -16.99
N GLU A 97 5.28 -12.42 -16.64
CA GLU A 97 5.94 -13.53 -15.94
C GLU A 97 5.45 -13.60 -14.49
N ALA A 98 5.37 -12.46 -13.81
CA ALA A 98 4.82 -12.38 -12.46
C ALA A 98 3.34 -12.81 -12.42
N VAL A 99 2.53 -12.41 -13.41
CA VAL A 99 1.13 -12.86 -13.53
C VAL A 99 1.04 -14.37 -13.73
N ALA A 100 1.86 -14.94 -14.62
CA ALA A 100 1.86 -16.37 -14.88
C ALA A 100 2.25 -17.15 -13.61
N HIS A 101 3.33 -16.73 -12.95
CA HIS A 101 3.78 -17.33 -11.69
C HIS A 101 2.70 -17.28 -10.61
N TYR A 102 2.05 -16.13 -10.43
CA TYR A 102 0.95 -15.97 -9.50
C TYR A 102 -0.24 -16.90 -9.83
N ARG A 103 -0.65 -16.99 -11.10
CA ARG A 103 -1.75 -17.87 -11.53
C ARG A 103 -1.44 -19.35 -11.32
N GLU A 104 -0.18 -19.74 -11.46
CA GLU A 104 0.27 -21.12 -11.28
C GLU A 104 0.42 -21.52 -9.80
N THR A 105 0.89 -20.58 -8.96
CA THR A 105 1.32 -20.89 -7.58
C THR A 105 0.41 -20.32 -6.50
N GLY A 106 -0.44 -19.34 -6.82
CA GLY A 106 -1.18 -18.54 -5.86
C GLY A 106 -0.30 -17.64 -4.98
N THR A 107 1.00 -17.51 -5.29
CA THR A 107 1.96 -16.77 -4.47
C THR A 107 2.50 -15.58 -5.25
N VAL A 108 2.74 -14.48 -4.55
CA VAL A 108 3.44 -13.30 -5.08
C VAL A 108 4.69 -13.07 -4.25
N VAL A 109 5.82 -12.95 -4.92
CA VAL A 109 7.10 -12.51 -4.34
C VAL A 109 7.54 -11.28 -5.12
N ALA A 110 7.69 -10.15 -4.44
CA ALA A 110 7.96 -8.88 -5.10
C ALA A 110 8.77 -7.95 -4.18
N GLU A 111 9.25 -6.86 -4.76
CA GLU A 111 9.83 -5.73 -4.03
C GLU A 111 8.81 -4.63 -3.78
N TRP A 112 9.11 -3.79 -2.80
CA TRP A 112 8.37 -2.58 -2.48
C TRP A 112 9.31 -1.51 -1.93
N ASP A 113 8.94 -0.24 -2.10
CA ASP A 113 9.68 0.95 -1.63
C ASP A 113 8.84 1.87 -0.73
N CYS A 114 7.59 1.48 -0.49
CA CYS A 114 6.70 2.19 0.41
C CYS A 114 5.72 1.25 1.12
N GLY A 115 5.06 1.78 2.15
CA GLY A 115 3.96 1.10 2.79
C GLY A 115 3.14 1.99 3.71
N PRO A 116 2.01 1.47 4.21
CA PRO A 116 1.17 2.20 5.13
C PRO A 116 1.72 2.14 6.55
N ALA A 117 1.50 3.20 7.30
CA ALA A 117 1.71 3.24 8.75
C ALA A 117 0.42 3.69 9.46
N GLY A 118 0.15 3.08 10.61
CA GLY A 118 -1.01 3.44 11.45
C GLY A 118 -0.96 4.89 11.92
N GLY A 119 -2.14 5.45 12.18
CA GLY A 119 -2.32 6.83 12.67
C GLY A 119 -1.90 7.04 14.13
N ASP A 120 -1.65 5.98 14.90
CA ASP A 120 -1.27 6.10 16.30
C ASP A 120 0.25 6.25 16.44
N GLY A 121 0.69 7.51 16.39
CA GLY A 121 2.05 7.93 16.66
C GLY A 121 2.11 9.45 16.79
N ASP A 122 1.69 9.96 17.94
CA ASP A 122 2.29 11.17 18.48
C ASP A 122 3.76 10.85 18.85
N ASP A 123 4.65 11.83 18.67
CA ASP A 123 6.12 11.87 18.92
C ASP A 123 7.07 11.62 17.72
N VAL A 124 7.49 12.69 17.01
CA VAL A 124 8.63 13.58 17.38
C VAL A 124 8.75 14.74 16.36
N ALA A 125 8.62 15.96 16.90
CA ALA A 125 9.15 17.30 16.54
C ALA A 125 9.51 17.72 15.09
N PRO A 126 9.19 18.97 14.68
CA PRO A 126 9.85 19.60 13.54
C PRO A 126 11.33 19.86 13.85
N ASP A 127 12.18 19.54 12.87
CA ASP A 127 13.61 19.82 12.81
C ASP A 127 13.89 21.29 13.21
N GLN A 128 14.42 21.52 14.42
CA GLN A 128 15.07 22.79 14.74
C GLN A 128 16.53 22.67 14.32
N PRO A 129 17.06 23.56 13.45
CA PRO A 129 18.47 23.55 13.14
C PRO A 129 19.25 23.98 14.38
N GLU A 130 20.12 23.10 14.89
CA GLU A 130 21.18 23.45 15.82
C GLU A 130 22.12 24.47 15.17
N THR A 131 21.82 25.76 15.31
CA THR A 131 22.83 26.80 15.10
C THR A 131 23.72 26.88 16.32
N ALA A 132 24.82 26.13 16.22
CA ALA A 132 26.18 26.48 16.59
C ALA A 132 26.40 27.42 17.79
N ARG A 133 27.01 26.82 18.82
CA ARG A 133 27.99 27.37 19.78
C ARG A 133 28.57 28.75 19.41
N ARG A 134 28.60 29.64 20.39
CA ARG A 134 29.62 30.69 20.53
C ARG A 134 30.14 30.72 21.95
#